data_AF-A0A399SNQ9-F1
#
_entry.id   AF-A0A399SNQ9-F1
#
_cell.length_a   1.000
_cell.length_b   1.000
_cell.length_c   1.000
_cell.angle_alpha   90.00
_cell.angle_beta   90.00
_cell.angle_gamma   90.00
#
_symmetry.space_group_name_H-M   'P 1'
#
loop_
_entity.id
_entity.type
_entity.pdbx_description
1 polymer ?
#
loop_
_entity_poly.entity_id
_entity_poly.type
_entity_poly.pdbx_seq_one_letter_code
_entity_poly.pdbx_strand_id
1 'polypeptide(L)'
;KTNETKKDRARRLQALAALNPGARESRILSVEQALIAGEAAQARLAAGALTQEPPTARLCGLMARLAYALGQADEARAWMVRAVGAPQEADWSDLDPEGQAFAYAPADWARLVSTYAETGELIHPRFERRERVMTELPELPVSYEDSARFVSAEEIGADLLLIPDDPGPYGDALQAAAPPEPEPPPARRATGARRRLA
;
A
#
# COMPACT_ATOMS: atom_id res chain seq x y z
N LYS A 1 7.10 -22.93 -9.08
CA LYS A 1 7.19 -21.65 -9.84
C LYS A 1 7.23 -21.98 -11.33
N THR A 2 6.38 -21.36 -12.15
CA THR A 2 6.40 -21.54 -13.60
C THR A 2 7.59 -20.80 -14.21
N ASN A 3 8.24 -21.40 -15.23
CA ASN A 3 9.40 -20.82 -15.92
C ASN A 3 8.99 -19.82 -17.04
N GLU A 4 7.90 -19.10 -16.81
CA GLU A 4 7.28 -18.19 -17.79
C GLU A 4 7.87 -16.77 -17.66
N THR A 5 8.29 -16.16 -18.78
CA THR A 5 8.79 -14.78 -18.78
C THR A 5 7.64 -13.78 -18.58
N LYS A 6 7.95 -12.54 -18.15
CA LYS A 6 6.94 -11.47 -18.03
C LYS A 6 6.21 -11.22 -19.35
N LYS A 7 6.95 -11.27 -20.46
CA LYS A 7 6.41 -11.06 -21.81
C LYS A 7 5.45 -12.17 -22.22
N ASP A 8 5.80 -13.42 -21.93
CA ASP A 8 4.94 -14.57 -22.23
C ASP A 8 3.68 -14.55 -21.38
N ARG A 9 3.81 -14.17 -20.10
CA ARG A 9 2.66 -13.97 -19.21
C ARG A 9 1.71 -12.89 -19.71
N ALA A 10 2.23 -11.71 -20.06
CA ALA A 10 1.43 -10.63 -20.62
C ALA A 10 0.67 -11.09 -21.88
N ARG A 11 1.34 -11.82 -22.78
CA ARG A 11 0.69 -12.39 -23.98
C ARG A 11 -0.41 -13.38 -23.64
N ARG A 12 -0.18 -14.25 -22.66
CA ARG A 12 -1.18 -15.23 -22.21
C ARG A 12 -2.40 -14.54 -21.61
N LEU A 13 -2.21 -13.53 -20.76
CA LEU A 13 -3.32 -12.76 -20.18
C LEU A 13 -4.10 -12.00 -21.25
N GLN A 14 -3.42 -11.41 -22.24
CA GLN A 14 -4.06 -10.77 -23.39
C GLN A 14 -4.95 -11.77 -24.15
N ALA A 15 -4.44 -12.97 -24.42
CA ALA A 15 -5.20 -14.00 -25.12
C ALA A 15 -6.44 -14.44 -24.32
N LEU A 16 -6.33 -14.57 -23.00
CA LEU A 16 -7.46 -14.90 -22.12
C LEU A 16 -8.52 -13.80 -22.11
N ALA A 17 -8.11 -12.52 -21.98
CA ALA A 17 -9.02 -11.38 -22.02
C ALA A 17 -9.78 -11.28 -23.36
N ALA A 18 -9.13 -11.65 -24.46
CA ALA A 18 -9.74 -11.65 -25.79
C ALA A 18 -10.85 -12.70 -25.99
N LEU A 19 -10.89 -13.76 -25.16
CA LEU A 19 -11.93 -14.80 -25.27
C LEU A 19 -13.33 -14.25 -24.93
N ASN A 20 -13.42 -13.28 -24.02
CA ASN A 20 -14.68 -12.64 -23.67
C ASN A 20 -14.45 -11.18 -23.25
N PRO A 21 -14.26 -10.23 -24.19
CA PRO A 21 -13.88 -8.85 -23.86
C PRO A 21 -14.91 -8.10 -23.02
N GLY A 22 -16.18 -8.51 -23.07
CA GLY A 22 -17.26 -7.89 -22.31
C GLY A 22 -17.26 -8.25 -20.82
N ALA A 23 -16.62 -9.37 -20.45
CA ALA A 23 -16.59 -9.84 -19.07
C ALA A 23 -15.72 -8.94 -18.18
N ARG A 24 -16.16 -8.76 -16.92
CA ARG A 24 -15.41 -8.05 -15.87
C ARG A 24 -13.99 -8.60 -15.74
N GLU A 25 -13.84 -9.91 -15.73
CA GLU A 25 -12.56 -10.60 -15.59
C GLU A 25 -11.58 -10.22 -16.71
N SER A 26 -12.05 -10.16 -17.96
CA SER A 26 -11.22 -9.74 -19.10
C SER A 26 -10.73 -8.31 -18.99
N ARG A 27 -11.54 -7.41 -18.42
CA ARG A 27 -11.12 -6.02 -18.16
C ARG A 27 -10.04 -5.96 -17.08
N ILE A 28 -10.17 -6.76 -16.02
CA ILE A 28 -9.14 -6.91 -14.98
C ILE A 28 -7.84 -7.43 -15.61
N LEU A 29 -7.92 -8.51 -16.39
CA LEU A 29 -6.76 -9.10 -17.07
C LEU A 29 -6.07 -8.11 -18.02
N SER A 30 -6.84 -7.23 -18.67
CA SER A 30 -6.27 -6.19 -19.56
C SER A 30 -5.42 -5.19 -18.77
N VAL A 31 -5.85 -4.77 -17.58
CA VAL A 31 -5.05 -3.92 -16.69
C VAL A 31 -3.79 -4.67 -16.22
N GLU A 32 -3.94 -5.91 -15.75
CA GLU A 32 -2.82 -6.71 -15.26
C GLU A 32 -1.76 -6.96 -16.33
N GLN A 33 -2.19 -7.29 -17.55
CA GLN A 33 -1.32 -7.49 -18.69
C GLN A 33 -0.50 -6.23 -19.01
N ALA A 34 -1.13 -5.06 -19.06
CA ALA A 34 -0.45 -3.80 -19.29
C ALA A 34 0.55 -3.46 -18.16
N LEU A 35 0.19 -3.73 -16.90
CA LEU A 35 1.11 -3.57 -15.75
C LEU A 35 2.32 -4.51 -15.84
N ILE A 36 2.11 -5.77 -16.24
CA ILE A 36 3.20 -6.75 -16.42
C ILE A 36 4.12 -6.34 -17.57
N ALA A 37 3.57 -5.74 -18.62
CA ALA A 37 4.33 -5.20 -19.76
C ALA A 37 5.08 -3.89 -19.41
N GLY A 38 4.78 -3.25 -18.29
CA GLY A 38 5.36 -1.95 -17.90
C GLY A 38 4.69 -0.76 -18.58
N GLU A 39 3.50 -0.94 -19.15
CA GLU A 39 2.79 0.05 -19.94
C GLU A 39 1.72 0.76 -19.08
N ALA A 40 2.16 1.52 -18.08
CA ALA A 40 1.26 2.11 -17.08
C ALA A 40 0.17 3.04 -17.68
N ALA A 41 0.47 3.73 -18.78
CA ALA A 41 -0.51 4.55 -19.49
C ALA A 41 -1.64 3.70 -20.11
N GLN A 42 -1.32 2.54 -20.71
CA GLN A 42 -2.34 1.62 -21.22
C GLN A 42 -3.13 0.98 -20.08
N ALA A 43 -2.46 0.62 -18.99
CA ALA A 43 -3.12 0.08 -17.80
C ALA A 43 -4.16 1.07 -17.23
N ARG A 44 -3.85 2.37 -17.22
CA ARG A 44 -4.80 3.42 -16.82
C ARG A 44 -6.03 3.49 -17.73
N LEU A 45 -5.83 3.42 -19.05
CA LEU A 45 -6.93 3.42 -20.00
C LEU A 45 -7.83 2.20 -19.81
N ALA A 46 -7.24 1.01 -19.67
CA ALA A 46 -7.97 -0.23 -19.41
C ALA A 46 -8.75 -0.19 -18.08
N ALA A 47 -8.16 0.41 -17.04
CA ALA A 47 -8.82 0.56 -15.73
C ALA A 47 -10.05 1.48 -15.79
N GLY A 48 -10.15 2.35 -16.79
CA GLY A 48 -11.35 3.17 -17.02
C GLY A 48 -12.63 2.34 -17.18
N ALA A 49 -12.52 1.12 -17.73
CA ALA A 49 -13.67 0.22 -17.90
C ALA A 49 -14.10 -0.50 -16.60
N LEU A 50 -13.34 -0.32 -15.51
CA LEU A 50 -13.60 -0.90 -14.19
C LEU A 50 -14.15 0.12 -13.18
N THR A 51 -14.23 1.40 -13.52
CA THR A 51 -14.65 2.44 -12.55
C THR A 51 -16.11 2.33 -12.13
N GLN A 52 -16.93 1.63 -12.91
CA GLN A 52 -18.35 1.38 -12.61
C GLN A 52 -18.55 0.08 -11.80
N GLU A 53 -17.51 -0.73 -11.63
CA GLU A 53 -17.58 -1.97 -10.87
C GLU A 53 -17.53 -1.66 -9.36
N PRO A 54 -18.25 -2.40 -8.51
CA PRO A 54 -18.17 -2.22 -7.07
C PRO A 54 -16.74 -2.50 -6.58
N PRO A 55 -16.19 -1.66 -5.67
CA PRO A 55 -14.83 -1.85 -5.18
C PRO A 55 -14.74 -3.11 -4.32
N THR A 56 -13.91 -4.05 -4.75
CA THR A 56 -13.53 -5.25 -4.00
C THR A 56 -12.09 -5.14 -3.53
N ALA A 57 -11.67 -6.00 -2.59
CA ALA A 57 -10.27 -6.04 -2.15
C ALA A 57 -9.31 -6.21 -3.34
N ARG A 58 -9.62 -7.15 -4.25
CA ARG A 58 -8.90 -7.39 -5.51
C ARG A 58 -8.79 -6.16 -6.41
N LEU A 59 -9.91 -5.48 -6.69
CA LEU A 59 -9.91 -4.29 -7.54
C LEU A 59 -9.13 -3.15 -6.90
N CYS A 60 -9.30 -2.92 -5.59
CA CYS A 60 -8.52 -1.93 -4.86
C CYS A 60 -7.02 -2.25 -4.91
N GLY A 61 -6.62 -3.51 -4.75
CA GLY A 61 -5.23 -3.95 -4.91
C GLY A 61 -4.68 -3.71 -6.32
N LEU A 62 -5.47 -3.99 -7.36
CA LEU A 62 -5.11 -3.71 -8.75
C LEU A 62 -4.92 -2.21 -9.00
N MET A 63 -5.83 -1.38 -8.49
CA MET A 63 -5.74 0.08 -8.59
C MET A 63 -4.53 0.63 -7.83
N ALA A 64 -4.19 0.05 -6.68
CA ALA A 64 -2.96 0.40 -5.94
C ALA A 64 -1.70 0.13 -6.76
N ARG A 65 -1.61 -1.03 -7.43
CA ARG A 65 -0.49 -1.36 -8.34
C ARG A 65 -0.40 -0.39 -9.51
N LEU A 66 -1.55 -0.02 -10.08
CA LEU A 66 -1.62 0.95 -11.16
C LEU A 66 -1.12 2.33 -10.72
N ALA A 67 -1.65 2.86 -9.61
CA ALA A 67 -1.21 4.14 -9.06
C ALA A 67 0.30 4.15 -8.76
N TYR A 68 0.81 3.06 -8.20
CA TYR A 68 2.24 2.90 -7.96
C TYR A 68 3.06 2.93 -9.26
N ALA A 69 2.63 2.20 -10.29
CA ALA A 69 3.28 2.19 -11.62
C ALA A 69 3.27 3.57 -12.31
N LEU A 70 2.36 4.46 -11.90
CA LEU A 70 2.22 5.82 -12.39
C LEU A 70 2.98 6.85 -11.53
N GLY A 71 3.68 6.42 -10.48
CA GLY A 71 4.39 7.30 -9.55
C GLY A 71 3.47 8.06 -8.59
N GLN A 72 2.22 7.60 -8.41
CA GLN A 72 1.22 8.25 -7.56
C GLN A 72 1.18 7.54 -6.20
N ALA A 73 2.22 7.74 -5.39
CA ALA A 73 2.40 7.01 -4.12
C ALA A 73 1.22 7.20 -3.15
N ASP A 74 0.73 8.44 -3.00
CA ASP A 74 -0.40 8.75 -2.12
C ASP A 74 -1.69 8.05 -2.53
N GLU A 75 -1.94 8.01 -3.85
CA GLU A 75 -3.09 7.33 -4.42
C GLU A 75 -2.99 5.81 -4.24
N ALA A 76 -1.80 5.23 -4.41
CA ALA A 76 -1.55 3.82 -4.15
C ALA A 76 -1.87 3.47 -2.69
N ARG A 77 -1.43 4.29 -1.72
CA ARG A 77 -1.75 4.10 -0.30
C ARG A 77 -3.25 4.23 -0.02
N ALA A 78 -3.91 5.22 -0.61
CA ALA A 78 -5.36 5.39 -0.47
C ALA A 78 -6.13 4.16 -0.97
N TRP A 79 -5.71 3.55 -2.09
CA TRP A 79 -6.29 2.31 -2.58
C TRP A 79 -6.04 1.12 -1.66
N MET A 80 -4.84 0.98 -1.10
CA MET A 80 -4.54 -0.07 -0.11
C MET A 80 -5.43 0.04 1.13
N VAL A 81 -5.64 1.26 1.66
CA VAL A 81 -6.54 1.48 2.81
C VAL A 81 -7.98 1.13 2.47
N ARG A 82 -8.47 1.53 1.29
CA ARG A 82 -9.81 1.14 0.82
C ARG A 82 -9.97 -0.38 0.72
N ALA A 83 -8.92 -1.08 0.32
CA ALA A 83 -8.95 -2.52 0.15
C ALA A 83 -9.17 -3.28 1.47
N VAL A 84 -8.69 -2.75 2.60
CA VAL A 84 -8.85 -3.38 3.93
C VAL A 84 -10.33 -3.50 4.33
N GLY A 85 -11.15 -2.50 3.97
CA GLY A 85 -12.59 -2.50 4.26
C GLY A 85 -13.46 -3.03 3.13
N ALA A 86 -12.87 -3.42 1.99
CA ALA A 86 -13.61 -3.83 0.81
C ALA A 86 -14.05 -5.31 0.91
N PRO A 87 -15.19 -5.69 0.32
CA PRO A 87 -15.60 -7.09 0.21
C PRO A 87 -14.54 -7.93 -0.50
N GLN A 88 -14.33 -9.16 -0.02
CA GLN A 88 -13.53 -10.17 -0.74
C GLN A 88 -14.35 -10.78 -1.87
N GLU A 89 -13.66 -11.18 -2.93
CA GLU A 89 -14.24 -11.96 -4.01
C GLU A 89 -14.16 -13.46 -3.69
N ALA A 90 -14.96 -14.26 -4.40
CA ALA A 90 -14.80 -15.70 -4.34
C ALA A 90 -13.43 -16.07 -4.94
N ASP A 91 -12.59 -16.74 -4.16
CA ASP A 91 -11.32 -17.28 -4.62
C ASP A 91 -11.48 -18.77 -4.93
N TRP A 92 -11.47 -19.09 -6.23
CA TRP A 92 -11.55 -20.47 -6.73
C TRP A 92 -10.18 -21.17 -6.80
N SER A 93 -9.13 -20.54 -6.25
CA SER A 93 -7.85 -21.19 -6.04
C SER A 93 -8.02 -22.40 -5.13
N ASP A 94 -7.41 -23.51 -5.52
CA ASP A 94 -7.23 -24.68 -4.67
C ASP A 94 -6.08 -24.48 -3.68
N LEU A 95 -5.52 -23.28 -3.54
CA LEU A 95 -4.45 -22.97 -2.60
C LEU A 95 -4.98 -22.25 -1.36
N ASP A 96 -4.59 -22.72 -0.18
CA ASP A 96 -4.77 -22.03 1.08
C ASP A 96 -3.83 -20.80 1.20
N PRO A 97 -4.00 -19.94 2.21
CA PRO A 97 -3.14 -18.76 2.41
C PRO A 97 -1.65 -19.09 2.54
N GLU A 98 -1.32 -20.30 3.00
CA GLU A 98 0.04 -20.81 3.16
C GLU A 98 0.61 -21.39 1.84
N GLY A 99 -0.21 -21.46 0.78
CA GLY A 99 0.14 -21.96 -0.54
C GLY A 99 0.07 -23.48 -0.69
N GLN A 100 -0.58 -24.18 0.25
CA GLN A 100 -0.85 -25.61 0.19
C GLN A 100 -2.21 -25.88 -0.45
N ALA A 101 -2.43 -27.10 -0.92
CA ALA A 101 -3.73 -27.48 -1.44
C ALA A 101 -4.82 -27.38 -0.36
N PHE A 102 -5.87 -26.62 -0.64
CA PHE A 102 -7.05 -26.47 0.19
C PHE A 102 -7.75 -27.83 0.34
N ALA A 103 -7.80 -28.31 1.57
CA ALA A 103 -8.35 -29.61 1.89
C ALA A 103 -9.87 -29.58 1.98
N TYR A 104 -10.54 -29.81 0.86
CA TYR A 104 -12.00 -30.02 0.84
C TYR A 104 -12.38 -31.24 1.69
N ALA A 105 -13.23 -31.04 2.70
CA ALA A 105 -13.82 -32.16 3.43
C ALA A 105 -14.90 -32.86 2.57
N PRO A 106 -15.26 -34.13 2.86
CA PRO A 106 -16.37 -34.80 2.18
C PRO A 106 -17.68 -34.01 2.21
N ALA A 107 -17.96 -33.29 3.30
CA ALA A 107 -19.13 -32.43 3.44
C ALA A 107 -19.06 -31.18 2.52
N ASP A 108 -17.86 -30.64 2.30
CA ASP A 108 -17.66 -29.51 1.39
C ASP A 108 -17.93 -29.92 -0.06
N TRP A 109 -17.42 -31.08 -0.46
CA TRP A 109 -17.72 -31.67 -1.77
C TRP A 109 -19.21 -31.92 -1.97
N ALA A 110 -19.87 -32.53 -0.98
CA ALA A 110 -21.30 -32.81 -1.06
C ALA A 110 -22.12 -31.53 -1.26
N ARG A 111 -21.81 -30.47 -0.49
CA ARG A 111 -22.51 -29.18 -0.59
C ARG A 111 -22.24 -28.49 -1.94
N LEU A 112 -20.99 -28.49 -2.41
CA LEU A 112 -20.64 -27.91 -3.71
C LEU A 112 -21.43 -28.56 -4.84
N VAL A 113 -21.49 -29.90 -4.86
CA VAL A 113 -22.23 -30.65 -5.87
C VAL A 113 -23.74 -30.42 -5.76
N SER A 114 -24.30 -30.44 -4.55
CA SER A 114 -25.75 -30.23 -4.36
C SER A 114 -26.17 -28.82 -4.75
N THR A 115 -25.45 -27.78 -4.31
CA THR A 115 -25.77 -26.39 -4.65
C THR A 115 -25.65 -26.16 -6.15
N TYR A 116 -24.60 -26.66 -6.80
CA TYR A 116 -24.48 -26.53 -8.25
C TYR A 116 -25.60 -27.27 -9.00
N ALA A 117 -25.99 -28.46 -8.55
CA ALA A 117 -27.09 -29.21 -9.16
C ALA A 117 -28.46 -28.51 -9.00
N GLU A 118 -28.67 -27.81 -7.88
CA GLU A 118 -29.93 -27.14 -7.57
C GLU A 118 -30.06 -25.74 -8.19
N THR A 119 -29.01 -24.92 -8.09
CA THR A 119 -29.05 -23.49 -8.48
C THR A 119 -28.16 -23.16 -9.68
N GLY A 120 -27.24 -24.05 -10.05
CA GLY A 120 -26.20 -23.76 -11.05
C GLY A 120 -25.07 -22.86 -10.53
N GLU A 121 -25.05 -22.55 -9.23
CA GLU A 121 -24.04 -21.68 -8.63
C GLU A 121 -22.84 -22.48 -8.12
N LEU A 122 -21.64 -21.95 -8.35
CA LEU A 122 -20.40 -22.49 -7.81
C LEU A 122 -20.07 -21.79 -6.50
N ILE A 123 -20.20 -22.52 -5.39
CA ILE A 123 -19.82 -22.07 -4.04
C ILE A 123 -18.42 -22.52 -3.68
N HIS A 124 -17.76 -21.77 -2.79
CA HIS A 124 -16.47 -22.15 -2.22
C HIS A 124 -16.56 -22.17 -0.69
N PRO A 125 -16.19 -23.26 0.01
CA PRO A 125 -16.30 -23.36 1.47
C PRO A 125 -15.64 -22.22 2.24
N ARG A 126 -14.41 -21.83 1.87
CA ARG A 126 -13.71 -20.67 2.46
C ARG A 126 -14.50 -19.37 2.32
N PHE A 127 -15.06 -19.13 1.14
CA PHE A 127 -15.80 -17.90 0.85
C PHE A 127 -17.07 -17.82 1.72
N GLU A 128 -17.82 -18.91 1.79
CA GLU A 128 -19.03 -19.03 2.62
C GLU A 128 -18.75 -18.77 4.11
N ARG A 129 -17.60 -19.28 4.58
CA ARG A 129 -17.17 -19.16 5.98
C ARG A 129 -16.41 -17.87 6.28
N ARG A 130 -16.15 -17.04 5.25
CA ARG A 130 -15.27 -15.85 5.33
C ARG A 130 -13.90 -16.17 5.92
N GLU A 131 -13.37 -17.33 5.55
CA GLU A 131 -12.02 -17.74 5.90
C GLU A 131 -11.00 -16.91 5.12
N ARG A 132 -9.77 -16.86 5.64
CA ARG A 132 -8.68 -16.12 4.99
C ARG A 132 -8.33 -16.78 3.65
N VAL A 133 -8.14 -15.95 2.63
CA VAL A 133 -7.61 -16.34 1.31
C VAL A 133 -6.17 -15.85 1.16
N MET A 134 -5.49 -16.27 0.10
CA MET A 134 -4.22 -15.64 -0.27
C MET A 134 -4.44 -14.13 -0.46
N THR A 135 -3.56 -13.31 0.10
CA THR A 135 -3.71 -11.85 0.05
C THR A 135 -3.76 -11.36 -1.39
N GLU A 136 -4.87 -10.75 -1.79
CA GLU A 136 -5.04 -10.12 -3.11
C GLU A 136 -4.32 -8.77 -3.22
N LEU A 137 -3.89 -8.22 -2.08
CA LEU A 137 -3.21 -6.94 -2.01
C LEU A 137 -1.75 -7.06 -2.42
N PRO A 138 -1.26 -6.12 -3.24
CA PRO A 138 0.14 -6.10 -3.61
C PRO A 138 1.05 -5.77 -2.42
N GLU A 139 2.21 -6.41 -2.37
CA GLU A 139 3.34 -5.90 -1.59
C GLU A 139 4.01 -4.77 -2.38
N LEU A 140 3.63 -3.54 -2.09
CA LEU A 140 4.27 -2.35 -2.64
C LEU A 140 5.31 -1.83 -1.66
N PRO A 141 6.49 -1.38 -2.13
CA PRO A 141 7.45 -0.72 -1.26
C PRO A 141 6.77 0.45 -0.55
N VAL A 142 6.89 0.48 0.78
CA VAL A 142 6.47 1.63 1.57
C VAL A 142 7.49 2.74 1.32
N SER A 143 7.37 3.42 0.18
CA SER A 143 8.08 4.68 -0.01
C SER A 143 7.37 5.71 0.86
N TYR A 144 7.95 5.99 2.02
CA TYR A 144 7.63 7.19 2.79
C TYR A 144 8.15 8.38 1.99
N GLU A 145 7.45 8.74 0.92
CA GLU A 145 7.50 10.13 0.48
C GLU A 145 6.67 10.87 1.51
N ASP A 146 7.31 11.79 2.22
CA ASP A 146 6.68 12.62 3.23
C ASP A 146 5.51 13.32 2.53
N SER A 147 4.30 12.81 2.73
CA SER A 147 3.11 13.30 2.06
C SER A 147 2.71 14.59 2.73
N ALA A 148 3.47 15.63 2.43
CA ALA A 148 3.34 16.91 3.07
C ALA A 148 3.82 18.01 2.12
N ARG A 149 2.98 18.32 1.14
CA ARG A 149 2.78 19.73 0.75
C ARG A 149 2.43 20.63 1.96
N PHE A 150 2.10 20.04 3.11
CA PHE A 150 2.02 20.70 4.41
C PHE A 150 3.39 21.03 5.04
N VAL A 151 4.47 20.28 4.78
CA VAL A 151 5.83 20.59 5.28
C VAL A 151 6.50 21.65 4.41
N SER A 152 6.18 21.75 3.12
CA SER A 152 6.62 22.89 2.30
C SER A 152 5.99 24.23 2.73
N ALA A 153 4.89 24.23 3.49
CA ALA A 153 4.35 25.45 4.09
C ALA A 153 5.21 25.94 5.28
N GLU A 154 5.99 25.04 5.89
CA GLU A 154 6.95 25.36 6.95
C GLU A 154 8.17 26.12 6.37
N GLU A 155 8.59 25.79 5.14
CA GLU A 155 9.64 26.52 4.40
C GLU A 155 9.16 27.86 3.79
N ILE A 156 7.86 28.05 3.57
CA ILE A 156 7.28 29.32 3.09
C ILE A 156 7.17 30.37 4.23
N GLY A 157 7.56 29.99 5.44
CA GLY A 157 7.58 30.87 6.60
C GLY A 157 6.30 30.72 7.40
N ALA A 158 6.45 30.22 8.63
CA ALA A 158 5.44 30.20 9.66
C ALA A 158 4.81 31.58 9.96
N ASP A 159 5.35 32.67 9.40
CA ASP A 159 4.85 34.03 9.53
C ASP A 159 3.49 34.29 8.84
N LEU A 160 3.03 33.41 7.93
CA LEU A 160 1.77 33.65 7.20
C LEU A 160 0.53 33.00 7.82
N LEU A 161 0.67 32.16 8.85
CA LEU A 161 -0.47 31.54 9.55
C LEU A 161 -0.59 32.05 10.97
N LEU A 162 -0.84 33.35 11.12
CA LEU A 162 -1.37 33.88 12.38
C LEU A 162 -2.79 33.31 12.56
N ILE A 163 -2.92 32.31 13.43
CA ILE A 163 -4.23 31.77 13.82
C ILE A 163 -5.00 32.93 14.47
N PRO A 164 -6.27 33.18 14.11
CA PRO A 164 -7.00 34.38 14.53
C PRO A 164 -7.13 34.60 16.05
N ASP A 165 -6.83 33.60 16.88
CA ASP A 165 -6.87 33.66 18.35
C ASP A 165 -5.61 33.07 19.02
N ASP A 166 -4.45 33.14 18.37
CA ASP A 166 -3.17 32.79 19.01
C ASP A 166 -2.59 34.01 19.75
N PRO A 167 -2.52 34.02 21.09
CA PRO A 167 -1.75 35.02 21.81
C PRO A 167 -0.29 34.70 21.55
N GLY A 168 0.28 35.31 20.49
CA GLY A 168 1.60 35.01 19.95
C GLY A 168 2.71 34.85 21.00
N PRO A 169 3.87 34.29 20.60
CA PRO A 169 4.85 33.73 21.51
C PRO A 169 5.13 34.68 22.67
N TYR A 170 4.80 34.22 23.89
CA TYR A 170 5.08 34.93 25.12
C TYR A 170 6.55 35.35 25.12
N GLY A 171 6.80 36.63 24.84
CA GLY A 171 8.13 37.20 24.88
C GLY A 171 8.72 37.05 26.28
N ASP A 172 9.96 36.57 26.34
CA ASP A 172 11.00 36.78 27.35
C ASP A 172 10.63 37.60 28.60
N ALA A 173 9.71 37.09 29.42
CA ALA A 173 9.29 37.74 30.66
C ALA A 173 9.29 36.78 31.86
N LEU A 174 10.08 35.69 31.80
CA LEU A 174 10.35 34.82 32.96
C LEU A 174 11.84 34.57 33.23
N GLN A 175 12.75 35.37 32.67
CA GLN A 175 14.11 35.44 33.23
C GLN A 175 14.08 36.35 34.47
N ALA A 176 13.55 35.85 35.58
CA ALA A 176 13.83 36.44 36.87
C ALA A 176 15.35 36.50 37.03
N ALA A 177 15.88 37.70 37.27
CA ALA A 177 17.31 37.93 37.44
C ALA A 177 17.88 36.96 38.48
N ALA A 178 18.68 35.99 38.03
CA ALA A 178 19.46 35.15 38.92
C ALA A 178 20.48 36.04 39.65
N PRO A 179 20.63 35.94 40.99
CA PRO A 179 21.64 36.69 41.70
C PRO A 179 23.05 36.30 41.23
N PRO A 180 24.03 37.23 41.22
CA PRO A 180 25.36 36.95 40.69
C PRO A 180 26.10 35.88 41.50
N GLU A 181 26.68 34.90 40.79
CA GLU A 181 27.52 33.85 41.37
C GLU A 181 28.84 34.41 41.96
N PRO A 182 29.37 33.82 43.05
CA PRO A 182 30.64 34.26 43.63
C PRO A 182 31.86 33.81 42.80
N GLU A 183 32.87 34.69 42.70
CA GLU A 183 34.09 34.45 41.92
C GLU A 183 34.89 33.21 42.38
N PRO A 184 35.46 32.42 41.44
CA PRO A 184 36.31 31.27 41.78
C PRO A 184 37.74 31.70 42.19
N PRO A 185 38.42 30.94 43.07
CA PRO A 185 39.76 31.27 43.56
C PRO A 185 40.85 31.07 42.49
N PRO A 186 42.00 31.78 42.61
CA PRO A 186 43.03 31.76 41.58
C PRO A 186 43.78 30.42 41.48
N ALA A 187 43.95 29.96 40.24
CA ALA A 187 44.61 28.69 39.91
C ALA A 187 46.12 28.72 40.21
N ARG A 188 46.61 27.69 40.91
CA ARG A 188 48.04 27.44 41.15
C ARG A 188 48.73 27.02 39.85
N ARG A 189 49.77 27.75 39.45
CA ARG A 189 50.67 27.40 38.34
C ARG A 189 51.49 26.15 38.69
N ALA A 190 51.35 25.09 37.90
CA ALA A 190 52.30 23.99 37.86
C ALA A 190 53.15 24.08 36.59
N THR A 191 54.45 24.21 36.79
CA THR A 191 55.50 24.34 35.77
C THR A 191 56.02 22.98 35.29
N GLY A 192 56.30 22.90 33.98
CA GLY A 192 57.29 21.99 33.38
C GLY A 192 56.78 20.58 33.04
N ALA A 193 57.36 19.84 32.10
CA ALA A 193 58.40 20.11 31.11
C ALA A 193 58.50 18.84 30.22
N ARG A 194 58.72 19.07 28.92
CA ARG A 194 59.49 18.24 27.95
C ARG A 194 58.92 16.89 27.42
N ARG A 195 58.61 16.95 26.12
CA ARG A 195 59.11 16.10 25.00
C ARG A 195 59.71 14.72 25.33
N ARG A 196 59.30 13.70 24.57
CA ARG A 196 60.08 13.14 23.44
C ARG A 196 59.24 12.22 22.53
N LEU A 197 59.60 12.26 21.25
CA LEU A 197 59.28 11.31 20.19
C LEU A 197 60.17 10.06 20.32
N ALA A 198 59.59 8.90 20.07
CA ALA A 198 60.09 7.84 19.20
C ALA A 198 58.94 6.85 18.94
#